data_AF-A0A5N5GP61-F1
#
_entry.id   AF-A0A5N5GP61-F1
#
_cell.length_a   1.000
_cell.length_b   1.000
_cell.length_c   1.000
_cell.angle_alpha   90.00
_cell.angle_beta   90.00
_cell.angle_gamma   90.00
#
_symmetry.space_group_name_H-M   'P 1'
#
loop_
_entity.id
_entity.type
_entity.pdbx_description
1 polymer ?
#
loop_
_entity_poly.entity_id
_entity_poly.type
_entity_poly.pdbx_seq_one_letter_code
_entity_poly.pdbx_strand_id
1 'polypeptide(L)'
;MVFFVLAMAFVVAQAQQMQSNISRGSSLTPTTTSSWLSRSGVYAFGFYKQGNGYALGIFLAGIPQPTIVWTAKRDDPSLSSNVTLDFTSDGFSLTPRQGQSFVIEYTSGSSASMLDSGNFVIYNARQGIVWQSFEHPTDTLLPGQCLFAGDEMFSAKSESDPSTGIFRLKMQADGNLVQYPVNTPDTRAYAYYASGTNGRGKNVTLNFGADGHLYLVNDTSSNIKNITDGGLPADQATIYLMRIDADGIFRFKSIVWESSKNKCDPKGICGLNSYCVSVDLDVECKCLPGFVSANLGNKTSGCRRIVADVCEYKNETFPNTMEELQSTIWEDSSYVDLPLSDREACKRACLEDCNCEAAIFNGTSCRKQRLPLRYGRKDVGTPNLELIKVAISTTTPDTEKRSKRKGRTDILIIGLLLTAFGSILVVISVVAFCKHNSWSLMKLLGCS
;
A
#
# COMPACT_ATOMS: atom_id res chain seq x y z
N MET A 1 31.22 -28.33 -49.77
CA MET A 1 30.20 -27.69 -48.92
C MET A 1 30.91 -26.92 -47.82
N VAL A 2 31.57 -25.86 -48.27
CA VAL A 2 32.04 -24.73 -47.47
C VAL A 2 30.90 -23.72 -47.56
N PHE A 3 30.67 -22.92 -46.52
CA PHE A 3 29.50 -22.05 -46.27
C PHE A 3 28.31 -22.75 -45.60
N PHE A 4 28.35 -22.97 -44.28
CA PHE A 4 27.19 -22.83 -43.36
C PHE A 4 27.56 -23.12 -41.88
N VAL A 5 28.72 -22.63 -41.38
CA VAL A 5 29.15 -22.88 -39.97
C VAL A 5 29.60 -21.59 -39.25
N LEU A 6 29.23 -20.41 -39.72
CA LEU A 6 29.54 -19.15 -39.00
C LEU A 6 28.33 -18.20 -39.02
N ALA A 7 27.26 -18.60 -38.34
CA ALA A 7 26.13 -17.71 -38.10
C ALA A 7 25.33 -18.18 -36.87
N MET A 8 25.92 -18.21 -35.68
CA MET A 8 25.20 -18.32 -34.38
C MET A 8 26.07 -17.86 -33.21
N ALA A 9 26.63 -16.65 -33.34
CA ALA A 9 27.15 -15.88 -32.22
C ALA A 9 26.94 -14.38 -32.50
N PHE A 10 25.71 -14.02 -32.88
CA PHE A 10 25.23 -12.65 -32.73
C PHE A 10 24.12 -12.71 -31.68
N VAL A 11 24.52 -12.69 -30.41
CA VAL A 11 23.74 -11.93 -29.44
C VAL A 11 23.76 -10.54 -30.04
N VAL A 12 22.64 -10.12 -30.64
CA VAL A 12 22.44 -8.71 -30.90
C VAL A 12 22.29 -8.10 -29.51
N ALA A 13 23.42 -7.82 -28.87
CA ALA A 13 23.52 -6.60 -28.13
C ALA A 13 23.15 -5.57 -29.19
N GLN A 14 21.89 -5.12 -29.18
CA GLN A 14 21.62 -3.84 -29.79
C GLN A 14 22.60 -2.94 -29.09
N ALA A 15 23.63 -2.48 -29.81
CA ALA A 15 24.42 -1.38 -29.37
C ALA A 15 23.42 -0.23 -29.28
N GLN A 16 22.78 -0.09 -28.12
CA GLN A 16 21.97 1.07 -27.78
C GLN A 16 22.93 2.22 -28.00
N GLN A 17 22.64 3.01 -29.03
CA GLN A 17 23.58 3.97 -29.57
C GLN A 17 23.91 4.98 -28.47
N MET A 18 25.07 4.81 -27.85
CA MET A 18 25.52 5.54 -26.69
C MET A 18 25.57 7.04 -27.04
N GLN A 19 24.64 7.80 -26.50
CA GLN A 19 24.76 9.26 -26.44
C GLN A 19 24.52 9.67 -25.00
N SER A 20 25.62 9.77 -24.26
CA SER A 20 25.67 10.35 -22.93
C SER A 20 25.51 11.86 -23.03
N ASN A 21 24.36 12.40 -22.61
CA ASN A 21 24.10 13.85 -22.55
C ASN A 21 24.26 14.44 -21.14
N ILE A 22 24.55 13.62 -20.13
CA ILE A 22 24.62 14.09 -18.72
C ILE A 22 26.01 13.77 -18.18
N SER A 23 26.85 14.80 -18.10
CA SER A 23 28.19 14.74 -17.49
C SER A 23 28.14 15.11 -16.01
N ARG A 24 29.14 14.67 -15.24
CA ARG A 24 29.33 15.15 -13.86
C ARG A 24 29.33 16.68 -13.80
N GLY A 25 28.73 17.22 -12.74
CA GLY A 25 28.50 18.65 -12.58
C GLY A 25 27.21 19.16 -13.23
N SER A 26 26.49 18.32 -13.99
CA SER A 26 25.13 18.61 -14.43
C SER A 26 24.19 18.63 -13.24
N SER A 27 23.18 19.50 -13.30
CA SER A 27 22.15 19.59 -12.26
C SER A 27 20.76 19.86 -12.81
N LEU A 28 19.75 19.51 -12.02
CA LEU A 28 18.34 19.83 -12.24
C LEU A 28 17.78 20.59 -11.05
N THR A 29 16.79 21.44 -11.29
CA THR A 29 15.95 22.02 -10.23
C THR A 29 14.48 21.88 -10.59
N PRO A 30 13.57 21.78 -9.62
CA PRO A 30 12.15 21.62 -9.88
C PRO A 30 11.51 22.71 -10.75
N THR A 31 12.08 23.93 -10.80
CA THR A 31 11.41 25.11 -11.35
C THR A 31 12.10 25.73 -12.57
N THR A 32 13.37 25.39 -12.87
CA THR A 32 14.09 25.96 -14.03
C THR A 32 14.37 24.92 -15.10
N THR A 33 15.21 23.95 -14.78
CA THR A 33 15.58 22.83 -15.64
C THR A 33 15.21 21.57 -14.90
N SER A 34 13.96 21.12 -15.09
CA SER A 34 13.37 20.07 -14.26
C SER A 34 13.72 18.66 -14.71
N SER A 35 14.17 18.45 -15.96
CA SER A 35 14.44 17.11 -16.48
C SER A 35 15.49 17.06 -17.59
N TRP A 36 16.07 15.87 -17.75
CA TRP A 36 16.86 15.47 -18.91
C TRP A 36 16.03 14.55 -19.81
N LEU A 37 15.91 14.93 -21.08
CA LEU A 37 15.14 14.19 -22.07
C LEU A 37 15.99 13.07 -22.71
N SER A 38 15.30 11.99 -23.07
CA SER A 38 15.77 11.03 -24.08
C SER A 38 15.87 11.71 -25.46
N ARG A 39 16.60 11.09 -26.41
CA ARG A 39 16.86 11.69 -27.73
C ARG A 39 15.56 11.90 -28.52
N SER A 40 14.64 10.96 -28.44
CA SER A 40 13.30 11.05 -29.04
C SER A 40 12.42 12.12 -28.37
N GLY A 41 12.76 12.56 -27.16
CA GLY A 41 11.93 13.43 -26.34
C GLY A 41 10.73 12.73 -25.69
N VAL A 42 10.59 11.40 -25.87
CA VAL A 42 9.46 10.61 -25.37
C VAL A 42 9.57 10.36 -23.88
N TYR A 43 10.76 10.02 -23.39
CA TYR A 43 11.03 9.82 -21.97
C TYR A 43 11.86 10.96 -21.39
N ALA A 44 11.66 11.24 -20.11
CA ALA A 44 12.44 12.19 -19.35
C ALA A 44 12.75 11.64 -17.96
N PHE A 45 13.95 11.93 -17.45
CA PHE A 45 14.31 11.75 -16.05
C PHE A 45 14.39 13.11 -15.37
N GLY A 46 13.69 13.30 -14.26
CA GLY A 46 13.72 14.57 -13.54
C GLY A 46 12.59 14.78 -12.54
N PHE A 47 12.45 16.02 -12.09
CA PHE A 47 11.44 16.44 -11.15
C PHE A 47 10.06 16.51 -11.81
N TYR A 48 9.07 15.92 -11.14
CA TYR A 48 7.66 16.08 -11.46
C TYR A 48 6.87 16.51 -10.21
N LYS A 49 5.72 17.15 -10.40
CA LYS A 49 4.90 17.63 -9.30
C LYS A 49 4.16 16.47 -8.63
N GLN A 50 4.24 16.39 -7.29
CA GLN A 50 3.53 15.40 -6.48
C GLN A 50 2.85 16.09 -5.30
N GLY A 51 1.52 16.17 -5.34
CA GLY A 51 0.75 16.94 -4.38
C GLY A 51 1.21 18.41 -4.33
N ASN A 52 1.66 18.85 -3.16
CA ASN A 52 2.17 20.21 -2.91
C ASN A 52 3.69 20.36 -3.10
N GLY A 53 4.40 19.27 -3.41
CA GLY A 53 5.85 19.26 -3.60
C GLY A 53 6.24 18.61 -4.92
N TYR A 54 7.43 18.01 -4.94
CA TYR A 54 8.03 17.36 -6.09
C TYR A 54 8.54 15.97 -5.75
N ALA A 55 8.66 15.12 -6.76
CA ALA A 55 9.40 13.88 -6.69
C ALA A 55 10.32 13.74 -7.90
N LEU A 56 11.30 12.86 -7.80
CA LEU A 56 12.22 12.53 -8.87
C LEU A 56 11.79 11.22 -9.52
N GLY A 57 11.73 11.18 -10.85
CA GLY A 57 11.29 9.98 -11.54
C GLY A 57 11.53 10.00 -13.03
N ILE A 58 11.07 8.95 -13.68
CA ILE A 58 11.02 8.82 -15.13
C ILE A 58 9.56 8.91 -15.55
N PHE A 59 9.30 9.69 -16.61
CA PHE A 59 7.95 9.91 -17.11
C PHE A 59 7.93 10.04 -18.63
N LEU A 60 6.77 9.73 -19.21
CA LEU A 60 6.45 10.06 -20.59
C LEU A 60 6.29 11.57 -20.74
N ALA A 61 7.23 12.18 -21.44
CA ALA A 61 7.26 13.59 -21.79
C ALA A 61 6.48 13.85 -23.08
N GLY A 62 6.26 15.14 -23.39
CA GLY A 62 5.56 15.54 -24.62
C GLY A 62 4.03 15.37 -24.59
N ILE A 63 3.45 14.95 -23.46
CA ILE A 63 1.99 14.88 -23.24
C ILE A 63 1.54 15.87 -22.15
N PRO A 64 0.31 16.42 -22.22
CA PRO A 64 -0.15 17.46 -21.27
C PRO A 64 -0.15 17.03 -19.80
N GLN A 65 -0.38 15.74 -19.55
CA GLN A 65 -0.26 15.12 -18.23
C GLN A 65 0.78 14.01 -18.30
N PRO A 66 2.01 14.23 -17.78
CA PRO A 66 3.07 13.24 -17.83
C PRO A 66 2.64 11.95 -17.15
N THR A 67 2.83 10.82 -17.83
CA THR A 67 2.62 9.51 -17.23
C THR A 67 3.91 9.10 -16.54
N ILE A 68 3.90 9.08 -15.21
CA ILE A 68 5.04 8.63 -14.40
C ILE A 68 5.18 7.13 -14.56
N VAL A 69 6.36 6.63 -14.91
CA VAL A 69 6.66 5.20 -15.12
C VAL A 69 7.67 4.64 -14.12
N TRP A 70 8.36 5.52 -13.39
CA TRP A 70 9.29 5.15 -12.33
C TRP A 70 9.48 6.32 -11.37
N THR A 71 9.62 6.06 -10.07
CA THR A 71 9.83 7.08 -9.03
C THR A 71 10.97 6.68 -8.13
N ALA A 72 11.99 7.55 -8.01
CA ALA A 72 13.08 7.37 -7.07
C ALA A 72 12.57 7.55 -5.64
N LYS A 73 12.95 6.64 -4.73
CA LYS A 73 12.61 6.73 -3.29
C LYS A 73 11.14 7.09 -3.05
N ARG A 74 10.22 6.37 -3.72
CA ARG A 74 8.78 6.68 -3.76
C ARG A 74 8.07 6.79 -2.41
N ASP A 75 8.67 6.25 -1.35
CA ASP A 75 8.16 6.28 0.03
C ASP A 75 8.72 7.43 0.88
N ASP A 76 9.69 8.18 0.35
CA ASP A 76 10.24 9.35 1.02
C ASP A 76 9.27 10.55 0.91
N PRO A 77 9.33 11.52 1.84
CA PRO A 77 8.53 12.74 1.77
C PRO A 77 8.77 13.52 0.47
N SER A 78 7.75 14.25 0.02
CA SER A 78 7.88 15.10 -1.17
C SER A 78 8.96 16.17 -1.00
N LEU A 79 9.68 16.40 -2.08
CA LEU A 79 10.77 17.35 -2.18
C LEU A 79 10.24 18.78 -2.31
N SER A 80 10.95 19.72 -1.71
CA SER A 80 10.67 21.16 -1.83
C SER A 80 11.14 21.72 -3.17
N SER A 81 10.62 22.89 -3.56
CA SER A 81 10.98 23.58 -4.80
C SER A 81 12.41 24.14 -4.82
N ASN A 82 13.10 24.18 -3.68
CA ASN A 82 14.44 24.74 -3.51
C ASN A 82 15.54 23.66 -3.45
N VAL A 83 15.22 22.41 -3.81
CA VAL A 83 16.21 21.33 -3.93
C VAL A 83 16.87 21.37 -5.31
N THR A 84 18.15 21.01 -5.34
CA THR A 84 18.89 20.77 -6.57
C THR A 84 19.28 19.30 -6.63
N LEU A 85 19.10 18.66 -7.77
CA LEU A 85 19.69 17.36 -8.05
C LEU A 85 21.04 17.58 -8.72
N ASP A 86 22.12 17.12 -8.10
CA ASP A 86 23.48 17.22 -8.62
C ASP A 86 23.99 15.83 -9.03
N PHE A 87 24.61 15.73 -10.20
CA PHE A 87 25.35 14.55 -10.59
C PHE A 87 26.83 14.69 -10.22
N THR A 88 27.25 13.97 -9.19
CA THR A 88 28.56 14.07 -8.54
C THR A 88 29.46 12.88 -8.86
N SER A 89 30.68 12.83 -8.28
CA SER A 89 31.55 11.65 -8.37
C SER A 89 30.95 10.41 -7.72
N ASP A 90 30.08 10.61 -6.74
CA ASP A 90 29.55 9.57 -5.86
C ASP A 90 28.15 9.12 -6.28
N GLY A 91 27.62 9.71 -7.36
CA GLY A 91 26.29 9.45 -7.91
C GLY A 91 25.39 10.68 -7.87
N PHE A 92 24.09 10.46 -7.72
CA PHE A 92 23.09 11.53 -7.66
C PHE A 92 22.83 11.96 -6.23
N SER A 93 23.01 13.25 -5.95
CA SER A 93 22.73 13.85 -4.63
C SER A 93 21.68 14.94 -4.73
N LEU A 94 20.76 14.95 -3.77
CA LEU A 94 19.83 16.05 -3.58
C LEU A 94 20.42 17.03 -2.56
N THR A 95 20.58 18.28 -2.99
CA THR A 95 21.12 19.39 -2.19
C THR A 95 20.01 20.42 -1.97
N PRO A 96 19.43 20.51 -0.77
CA PRO A 96 18.54 21.60 -0.42
C PRO A 96 19.31 22.94 -0.37
N ARG A 97 18.64 24.06 -0.67
CA ARG A 97 19.25 25.41 -0.50
C ARG A 97 19.75 25.66 0.94
N GLN A 98 19.09 25.06 1.94
CA GLN A 98 19.47 25.09 3.35
C GLN A 98 19.28 23.68 3.93
N GLY A 99 20.34 23.07 4.44
CA GLY A 99 20.30 21.72 4.99
C GLY A 99 21.46 20.85 4.52
N GLN A 100 21.43 19.57 4.90
CA GLN A 100 22.42 18.58 4.50
C GLN A 100 22.02 17.92 3.18
N SER A 101 22.96 17.77 2.25
CA SER A 101 22.75 16.98 1.04
C SER A 101 22.59 15.50 1.37
N PHE A 102 21.76 14.80 0.62
CA PHE A 102 21.58 13.36 0.76
C PHE A 102 21.71 12.67 -0.60
N VAL A 103 22.39 11.53 -0.62
CA VAL A 103 22.65 10.76 -1.83
C VAL A 103 21.44 9.85 -2.09
N ILE A 104 20.87 9.95 -3.30
CA ILE A 104 19.76 9.08 -3.73
C ILE A 104 20.29 7.71 -4.08
N GLU A 105 21.42 7.68 -4.78
CA GLU A 105 22.05 6.48 -5.32
C GLU A 105 23.57 6.61 -5.27
N TYR A 106 24.22 5.69 -4.55
CA TYR A 106 25.68 5.65 -4.45
C TYR A 106 26.24 4.85 -5.61
N THR A 107 26.87 5.53 -6.56
CA THR A 107 27.48 4.87 -7.71
C THR A 107 28.65 5.69 -8.24
N SER A 108 29.78 5.02 -8.52
CA SER A 108 30.95 5.66 -9.13
C SER A 108 30.75 5.90 -10.63
N GLY A 109 29.68 6.62 -10.99
CA GLY A 109 29.31 6.96 -12.36
C GLY A 109 30.10 8.15 -12.90
N SER A 110 30.51 8.10 -14.17
CA SER A 110 31.15 9.22 -14.90
C SER A 110 30.17 9.98 -15.79
N SER A 111 29.12 9.32 -16.26
CA SER A 111 28.14 9.85 -17.20
C SER A 111 26.80 9.15 -17.02
N ALA A 112 25.70 9.82 -17.33
CA ALA A 112 24.37 9.22 -17.34
C ALA A 112 23.65 9.50 -18.66
N SER A 113 22.61 8.72 -18.95
CA SER A 113 21.75 8.92 -20.12
C SER A 113 20.32 8.43 -19.87
N MET A 114 19.37 9.19 -20.37
CA MET A 114 17.97 8.78 -20.50
C MET A 114 17.80 8.13 -21.88
N LEU A 115 17.62 6.81 -21.93
CA LEU A 115 17.49 6.08 -23.19
C LEU A 115 16.07 6.17 -23.74
N ASP A 116 15.93 6.02 -25.07
CA ASP A 116 14.62 5.98 -25.75
C ASP A 116 13.78 4.75 -25.38
N SER A 117 14.36 3.75 -24.70
CA SER A 117 13.62 2.65 -24.11
C SER A 117 12.90 3.01 -22.80
N GLY A 118 13.17 4.19 -22.22
CA GLY A 118 12.74 4.54 -20.88
C GLY A 118 13.67 4.06 -19.76
N ASN A 119 14.81 3.45 -20.11
CA ASN A 119 15.83 3.07 -19.15
C ASN A 119 16.77 4.26 -18.86
N PHE A 120 16.87 4.67 -17.59
CA PHE A 120 17.85 5.65 -17.15
C PHE A 120 19.11 4.90 -16.69
N VAL A 121 20.25 5.21 -17.28
CA VAL A 121 21.48 4.43 -17.12
C VAL A 121 22.63 5.32 -16.66
N ILE A 122 23.41 4.82 -15.69
CA ILE A 122 24.64 5.44 -15.22
C ILE A 122 25.82 4.57 -15.66
N TYR A 123 26.80 5.19 -16.29
CA TYR A 123 27.99 4.56 -16.83
C TYR A 123 29.23 4.93 -16.03
N ASN A 124 30.18 4.01 -15.91
CA ASN A 124 31.54 4.32 -15.44
C ASN A 124 32.43 4.87 -16.57
N ALA A 125 33.66 5.27 -16.22
CA ALA A 125 34.61 5.87 -17.16
C ALA A 125 35.01 4.96 -18.34
N ARG A 126 34.80 3.64 -18.20
CA ARG A 126 35.01 2.63 -19.25
C ARG A 126 33.73 2.33 -20.05
N GLN A 127 32.68 3.14 -19.87
CA GLN A 127 31.35 2.97 -20.48
C GLN A 127 30.63 1.68 -20.08
N GLY A 128 31.02 1.06 -18.97
CA GLY A 128 30.25 -0.03 -18.37
C GLY A 128 29.07 0.51 -17.57
N ILE A 129 27.91 -0.15 -17.67
CA ILE A 129 26.74 0.16 -16.85
C ILE A 129 27.06 -0.18 -15.39
N VAL A 130 26.89 0.80 -14.50
CA VAL A 130 27.06 0.62 -13.04
C VAL A 130 25.75 0.73 -12.27
N TRP A 131 24.70 1.25 -12.90
CA TRP A 131 23.35 1.30 -12.37
C TRP A 131 22.37 1.56 -13.51
N GLN A 132 21.17 0.98 -13.45
CA GLN A 132 20.09 1.26 -14.40
C GLN A 132 18.71 1.15 -13.74
N SER A 133 17.77 2.00 -14.16
CA SER A 133 16.42 2.05 -13.57
C SER A 133 15.62 0.78 -13.83
N PHE A 134 15.93 0.06 -14.92
CA PHE A 134 15.24 -1.18 -15.28
C PHE A 134 15.42 -2.32 -14.26
N GLU A 135 16.49 -2.29 -13.46
CA GLU A 135 16.73 -3.24 -12.36
C GLU A 135 16.00 -2.87 -11.07
N HIS A 136 15.29 -1.72 -11.05
CA HIS A 136 14.59 -1.21 -9.88
C HIS A 136 13.16 -0.79 -10.20
N PRO A 137 12.30 -1.68 -10.74
CA PRO A 137 10.92 -1.32 -11.10
C PRO A 137 10.11 -0.81 -9.90
N THR A 138 9.19 0.13 -10.14
CA THR A 138 8.22 0.57 -9.14
C THR A 138 6.91 -0.20 -9.28
N ASP A 139 5.99 0.30 -10.09
CA ASP A 139 4.66 -0.25 -10.36
C ASP A 139 4.48 -0.59 -11.85
N THR A 140 5.46 -0.24 -12.69
CA THR A 140 5.38 -0.28 -14.15
C THR A 140 6.54 -1.06 -14.74
N LEU A 141 6.25 -1.87 -15.76
CA LEU A 141 7.22 -2.56 -16.60
C LEU A 141 7.13 -1.99 -18.02
N LEU A 142 8.27 -1.53 -18.55
CA LEU A 142 8.40 -0.94 -19.88
C LEU A 142 8.90 -1.95 -20.92
N PRO A 143 8.68 -1.73 -22.22
CA PRO A 143 9.19 -2.61 -23.26
C PRO A 143 10.72 -2.74 -23.19
N GLY A 144 11.21 -3.97 -23.32
CA GLY A 144 12.62 -4.32 -23.15
C GLY A 144 13.08 -4.45 -21.70
N GLN A 145 12.20 -4.22 -20.72
CA GLN A 145 12.47 -4.47 -19.31
C GLN A 145 12.06 -5.89 -18.93
N CYS A 146 12.81 -6.48 -17.99
CA CYS A 146 12.52 -7.78 -17.42
C CYS A 146 12.41 -7.69 -15.89
N LEU A 147 11.61 -8.58 -15.30
CA LEU A 147 11.58 -8.82 -13.84
C LEU A 147 12.26 -10.18 -13.59
N PHE A 148 13.36 -10.19 -12.84
CA PHE A 148 14.15 -11.40 -12.62
C PHE A 148 13.54 -12.28 -11.53
N ALA A 149 13.96 -13.55 -11.50
CA ALA A 149 13.57 -14.47 -10.45
C ALA A 149 14.01 -13.94 -9.07
N GLY A 150 13.05 -13.82 -8.16
CA GLY A 150 13.22 -13.23 -6.83
C GLY A 150 12.72 -11.79 -6.74
N ASP A 151 12.64 -11.07 -7.86
CA ASP A 151 12.29 -9.65 -7.86
C ASP A 151 10.79 -9.41 -7.76
N GLU A 152 10.47 -8.21 -7.28
CA GLU A 152 9.12 -7.76 -6.98
C GLU A 152 8.89 -6.34 -7.53
N MET A 153 7.65 -6.07 -7.90
CA MET A 153 7.15 -4.74 -8.20
C MET A 153 5.85 -4.50 -7.43
N PHE A 154 5.61 -3.26 -7.04
CA PHE A 154 4.58 -2.89 -6.07
C PHE A 154 3.61 -1.87 -6.65
N SER A 155 2.32 -2.02 -6.36
CA SER A 155 1.31 -1.04 -6.75
C SER A 155 1.64 0.34 -6.18
N ALA A 156 1.10 1.40 -6.79
CA ALA A 156 0.94 2.66 -6.09
C ALA A 156 -0.11 2.52 -4.98
N LYS A 157 -0.04 3.41 -3.99
CA LYS A 157 -1.03 3.50 -2.92
C LYS A 157 -2.35 4.07 -3.43
N SER A 158 -2.30 5.01 -4.38
CA SER A 158 -3.45 5.49 -5.15
C SER A 158 -2.98 6.11 -6.48
N GLU A 159 -3.91 6.47 -7.35
CA GLU A 159 -3.60 7.21 -8.59
C GLU A 159 -2.90 8.56 -8.33
N SER A 160 -3.10 9.16 -7.15
CA SER A 160 -2.51 10.44 -6.77
C SER A 160 -1.30 10.34 -5.84
N ASP A 161 -1.08 9.17 -5.23
CA ASP A 161 -0.01 8.89 -4.28
C ASP A 161 0.83 7.70 -4.80
N PRO A 162 1.94 7.98 -5.50
CA PRO A 162 2.83 6.96 -6.02
C PRO A 162 3.67 6.28 -4.94
N SER A 163 3.48 6.52 -3.64
CA SER A 163 4.13 5.68 -2.61
C SER A 163 3.72 4.20 -2.74
N THR A 164 4.50 3.32 -2.12
CA THR A 164 4.30 1.87 -2.16
C THR A 164 2.92 1.52 -1.61
N GLY A 165 2.11 0.89 -2.46
CA GLY A 165 0.78 0.41 -2.14
C GLY A 165 0.79 -0.94 -1.44
N ILE A 166 -0.38 -1.57 -1.39
CA ILE A 166 -0.60 -2.79 -0.60
C ILE A 166 -0.54 -4.07 -1.43
N PHE A 167 -0.22 -3.99 -2.72
CA PHE A 167 -0.15 -5.14 -3.62
C PHE A 167 1.23 -5.26 -4.25
N ARG A 168 1.66 -6.50 -4.49
CA ARG A 168 2.92 -6.81 -5.17
C ARG A 168 2.73 -7.89 -6.23
N LEU A 169 3.50 -7.78 -7.31
CA LEU A 169 3.72 -8.84 -8.29
C LEU A 169 5.15 -9.37 -8.07
N LYS A 170 5.30 -10.68 -7.93
CA LYS A 170 6.59 -11.35 -7.72
C LYS A 170 6.85 -12.36 -8.81
N MET A 171 8.04 -12.31 -9.40
CA MET A 171 8.57 -13.42 -10.17
C MET A 171 9.26 -14.38 -9.21
N GLN A 172 8.58 -15.45 -8.78
CA GLN A 172 9.08 -16.36 -7.77
C GLN A 172 10.28 -17.18 -8.28
N ALA A 173 11.17 -17.56 -7.35
CA ALA A 173 12.35 -18.37 -7.67
C ALA A 173 11.99 -19.79 -8.18
N ASP A 174 10.77 -20.27 -7.92
CA ASP A 174 10.25 -21.54 -8.44
C ASP A 174 9.75 -21.45 -9.89
N GLY A 175 9.80 -20.26 -10.50
CA GLY A 175 9.38 -20.02 -11.87
C GLY A 175 7.94 -19.56 -12.03
N ASN A 176 7.22 -19.26 -10.94
CA ASN A 176 5.84 -18.79 -10.97
C ASN A 176 5.74 -17.26 -10.87
N LEU A 177 4.93 -16.62 -11.72
CA LEU A 177 4.61 -15.20 -11.59
C LEU A 177 3.31 -15.05 -10.80
N VAL A 178 3.35 -14.36 -9.67
CA VAL A 178 2.24 -14.37 -8.70
C VAL A 178 1.99 -13.00 -8.10
N GLN A 179 0.72 -12.67 -7.87
CA GLN A 179 0.33 -11.45 -7.15
C GLN A 179 -0.17 -11.73 -5.74
N TYR A 180 0.24 -10.85 -4.82
CA TYR A 180 0.01 -10.96 -3.38
C TYR A 180 -0.30 -9.61 -2.75
N PRO A 181 -0.97 -9.59 -1.58
CA PRO A 181 -0.86 -8.45 -0.67
C PRO A 181 0.59 -8.33 -0.16
N VAL A 182 1.04 -7.12 0.14
CA VAL A 182 2.33 -6.90 0.82
C VAL A 182 2.33 -7.56 2.21
N ASN A 183 3.52 -7.87 2.73
CA ASN A 183 3.71 -8.46 4.06
C ASN A 183 2.99 -9.81 4.27
N THR A 184 2.76 -10.57 3.19
CA THR A 184 2.20 -11.93 3.25
C THR A 184 3.21 -12.97 2.79
N PRO A 185 3.17 -14.21 3.34
CA PRO A 185 3.94 -15.33 2.81
C PRO A 185 3.60 -15.65 1.35
N ASP A 186 4.60 -16.13 0.61
CA ASP A 186 4.48 -16.59 -0.79
C ASP A 186 3.75 -17.95 -0.88
N THR A 187 2.51 -18.02 -0.40
CA THR A 187 1.71 -19.26 -0.35
C THR A 187 0.41 -19.15 -1.14
N ARG A 188 -0.15 -20.28 -1.55
CA ARG A 188 -1.43 -20.33 -2.28
C ARG A 188 -2.57 -19.63 -1.55
N ALA A 189 -2.55 -19.60 -0.21
CA ALA A 189 -3.60 -18.97 0.59
C ALA A 189 -3.67 -17.44 0.39
N TYR A 190 -2.55 -16.79 0.07
CA TYR A 190 -2.45 -15.34 -0.12
C TYR A 190 -2.42 -14.92 -1.59
N ALA A 191 -2.12 -15.84 -2.51
CA ALA A 191 -2.13 -15.54 -3.93
C ALA A 191 -3.55 -15.20 -4.39
N TYR A 192 -3.69 -14.14 -5.20
CA TYR A 192 -4.94 -13.82 -5.90
C TYR A 192 -4.82 -13.89 -7.43
N TYR A 193 -3.60 -13.99 -7.95
CA TYR A 193 -3.31 -14.33 -9.35
C TYR A 193 -2.02 -15.15 -9.38
N ALA A 194 -1.95 -16.17 -10.24
CA ALA A 194 -0.73 -16.95 -10.48
C ALA A 194 -0.66 -17.42 -11.94
N SER A 195 0.54 -17.41 -12.53
CA SER A 195 0.76 -17.91 -13.89
C SER A 195 0.68 -19.44 -13.99
N GLY A 196 0.82 -20.18 -12.89
CA GLY A 196 0.79 -21.66 -12.90
C GLY A 196 2.01 -22.27 -13.58
N THR A 197 3.17 -21.60 -13.44
CA THR A 197 4.44 -22.01 -14.04
C THR A 197 5.46 -22.49 -13.00
N ASN A 198 5.04 -22.71 -11.77
CA ASN A 198 5.85 -23.30 -10.71
C ASN A 198 6.48 -24.62 -11.17
N GLY A 199 7.80 -24.74 -11.03
CA GLY A 199 8.59 -25.90 -11.42
C GLY A 199 8.84 -26.07 -12.92
N ARG A 200 8.43 -25.12 -13.78
CA ARG A 200 8.61 -25.23 -15.25
C ARG A 200 9.97 -24.75 -15.77
N GLY A 201 10.82 -24.18 -14.91
CA GLY A 201 12.15 -23.71 -15.29
C GLY A 201 12.91 -23.12 -14.10
N LYS A 202 14.22 -22.98 -14.25
CA LYS A 202 15.08 -22.28 -13.29
C LYS A 202 15.30 -20.85 -13.76
N ASN A 203 15.50 -19.95 -12.79
CA ASN A 203 15.81 -18.54 -13.02
C ASN A 203 14.88 -17.90 -14.07
N VAL A 204 13.58 -18.14 -13.93
CA VAL A 204 12.59 -17.66 -14.89
C VAL A 204 12.46 -16.15 -14.77
N THR A 205 12.47 -15.46 -15.90
CA THR A 205 12.25 -14.02 -15.98
C THR A 205 10.90 -13.72 -16.63
N LEU A 206 10.25 -12.65 -16.18
CA LEU A 206 9.15 -12.02 -16.90
C LEU A 206 9.74 -11.00 -17.87
N ASN A 207 9.37 -11.07 -19.14
CA ASN A 207 9.92 -10.23 -20.21
C ASN A 207 8.76 -9.52 -20.92
N PHE A 208 8.96 -8.25 -21.26
CA PHE A 208 7.97 -7.46 -21.96
C PHE A 208 8.52 -6.91 -23.28
N GLY A 209 7.95 -7.36 -24.39
CA GLY A 209 8.31 -6.97 -25.75
C GLY A 209 7.66 -5.67 -26.22
N ALA A 210 8.27 -5.03 -27.23
CA ALA A 210 7.77 -3.79 -27.84
C ALA A 210 6.47 -3.97 -28.64
N ASP A 211 6.12 -5.21 -28.98
CA ASP A 211 4.86 -5.60 -29.63
C ASP A 211 3.74 -5.93 -28.62
N GLY A 212 3.94 -5.60 -27.34
CA GLY A 212 3.00 -5.90 -26.27
C GLY A 212 3.06 -7.35 -25.77
N HIS A 213 4.07 -8.14 -26.20
CA HIS A 213 4.22 -9.53 -25.79
C HIS A 213 4.80 -9.65 -24.38
N LEU A 214 4.04 -10.20 -23.45
CA LEU A 214 4.45 -10.48 -22.08
C LEU A 214 4.61 -11.99 -21.92
N TYR A 215 5.80 -12.43 -21.57
CA TYR A 215 6.13 -13.86 -21.58
C TYR A 215 7.20 -14.24 -20.56
N LEU A 216 7.19 -15.52 -20.20
CA LEU A 216 8.10 -16.12 -19.23
C LEU A 216 9.17 -16.92 -19.96
N VAL A 217 10.44 -16.67 -19.62
CA VAL A 217 11.60 -17.35 -20.20
C VAL A 217 12.43 -17.96 -19.09
N ASN A 218 12.91 -19.19 -19.29
CA ASN A 218 13.82 -19.85 -18.34
C ASN A 218 15.30 -19.56 -18.65
N ASP A 219 16.20 -20.05 -17.79
CA ASP A 219 17.66 -19.95 -17.96
C ASP A 219 18.20 -20.50 -19.29
N THR A 220 17.50 -21.44 -19.94
CA THR A 220 17.85 -21.94 -21.29
C THR A 220 17.34 -21.05 -22.44
N SER A 221 16.82 -19.86 -22.14
CA SER A 221 16.16 -18.97 -23.10
C SER A 221 14.91 -19.56 -23.78
N SER A 222 14.32 -20.59 -23.18
CA SER A 222 13.08 -21.19 -23.67
C SER A 222 11.87 -20.43 -23.13
N ASN A 223 10.96 -20.04 -24.04
CA ASN A 223 9.66 -19.48 -23.64
C ASN A 223 8.80 -20.60 -23.04
N ILE A 224 8.47 -20.47 -21.76
CA ILE A 224 7.68 -21.46 -21.02
C ILE A 224 6.20 -21.11 -20.95
N LYS A 225 5.84 -19.84 -21.17
CA LYS A 225 4.46 -19.34 -21.15
C LYS A 225 4.35 -17.94 -21.74
N ASN A 226 3.41 -17.77 -22.66
CA ASN A 226 2.87 -16.47 -23.06
C ASN A 226 1.77 -16.04 -22.08
N ILE A 227 1.85 -14.81 -21.57
CA ILE A 227 0.81 -14.18 -20.75
C ILE A 227 -0.11 -13.34 -21.64
N THR A 228 0.45 -12.62 -22.60
CA THR A 228 -0.27 -11.96 -23.70
C THR A 228 0.16 -12.55 -25.04
N ASP A 229 -0.64 -12.31 -26.09
CA ASP A 229 -0.36 -12.83 -27.43
C ASP A 229 0.70 -12.00 -28.19
N GLY A 230 0.88 -10.72 -27.85
CA GLY A 230 1.77 -9.82 -28.58
C GLY A 230 1.24 -9.42 -29.94
N GLY A 231 2.13 -9.09 -30.87
CA GLY A 231 1.79 -8.77 -32.26
C GLY A 231 1.11 -7.41 -32.47
N LEU A 232 1.16 -6.52 -31.48
CA LEU A 232 0.68 -5.15 -31.64
C LEU A 232 1.67 -4.32 -32.48
N PRO A 233 1.20 -3.27 -33.18
CA PRO A 233 2.08 -2.40 -33.95
C PRO A 233 3.15 -1.78 -33.06
N ALA A 234 4.41 -2.20 -33.24
CA ALA A 234 5.56 -1.60 -32.60
C ALA A 234 6.04 -0.35 -33.37
N ASP A 235 5.11 0.54 -33.73
CA ASP A 235 5.46 1.83 -34.30
C ASP A 235 5.87 2.82 -33.21
N GLN A 236 6.63 3.86 -33.60
CA GLN A 236 7.15 4.85 -32.63
C GLN A 236 6.04 5.72 -31.99
N ALA A 237 4.80 5.63 -32.47
CA ALA A 237 3.70 6.47 -31.99
C ALA A 237 3.00 5.86 -30.77
N THR A 238 3.04 4.54 -30.59
CA THR A 238 2.29 3.85 -29.55
C THR A 238 3.22 3.33 -28.46
N ILE A 239 3.01 3.76 -27.22
CA ILE A 239 3.79 3.32 -26.07
C ILE A 239 2.95 2.33 -25.25
N TYR A 240 3.45 1.11 -25.20
CA TYR A 240 2.88 0.02 -24.43
C TYR A 240 3.52 -0.03 -23.05
N LEU A 241 2.70 -0.08 -21.98
CA LEU A 241 3.20 -0.24 -20.62
C LEU A 241 2.34 -1.23 -19.84
N MET A 242 2.99 -2.01 -18.98
CA MET A 242 2.35 -2.94 -18.06
C MET A 242 2.43 -2.37 -16.66
N ARG A 243 1.31 -2.28 -15.93
CA ARG A 243 1.26 -1.66 -14.60
C ARG A 243 0.46 -2.50 -13.62
N ILE A 244 0.94 -2.61 -12.39
CA ILE A 244 0.10 -3.04 -11.26
C ILE A 244 -0.56 -1.79 -10.69
N ASP A 245 -1.85 -1.62 -11.00
CA ASP A 245 -2.60 -0.43 -10.59
C ASP A 245 -2.87 -0.45 -9.08
N ALA A 246 -3.34 0.68 -8.53
CA ALA A 246 -3.61 0.81 -7.10
C ALA A 246 -4.67 -0.16 -6.57
N ASP A 247 -5.50 -0.74 -7.44
CA ASP A 247 -6.45 -1.80 -7.10
C ASP A 247 -5.83 -3.20 -7.05
N GLY A 248 -4.54 -3.33 -7.36
CA GLY A 248 -3.79 -4.58 -7.31
C GLY A 248 -3.90 -5.43 -8.56
N ILE A 249 -4.61 -5.00 -9.60
CA ILE A 249 -4.69 -5.74 -10.87
C ILE A 249 -3.53 -5.33 -11.76
N PHE A 250 -2.87 -6.32 -12.38
CA PHE A 250 -1.81 -6.09 -13.35
C PHE A 250 -2.42 -5.95 -14.73
N ARG A 251 -2.25 -4.77 -15.34
CA ARG A 251 -2.90 -4.41 -16.61
C ARG A 251 -1.89 -4.02 -17.66
N PHE A 252 -2.21 -4.40 -18.88
CA PHE A 252 -1.63 -3.80 -20.05
C PHE A 252 -2.41 -2.51 -20.39
N LYS A 253 -1.82 -1.32 -20.25
CA LYS A 253 -2.47 -0.03 -20.59
C LYS A 253 -2.59 0.16 -22.10
N SER A 254 -3.52 -0.61 -22.66
CA SER A 254 -4.31 -0.38 -23.88
C SER A 254 -5.58 -1.25 -23.88
N ILE A 255 -5.96 -1.78 -22.70
CA ILE A 255 -7.09 -2.70 -22.42
C ILE A 255 -7.07 -3.95 -23.33
N VAL A 256 -5.90 -4.59 -23.45
CA VAL A 256 -5.77 -5.87 -24.18
C VAL A 256 -5.76 -7.05 -23.21
N TRP A 257 -5.23 -6.87 -22.00
CA TRP A 257 -5.13 -7.93 -20.99
C TRP A 257 -5.09 -7.37 -19.56
N GLU A 258 -5.70 -8.11 -18.64
CA GLU A 258 -5.64 -7.87 -17.20
C GLU A 258 -5.54 -9.19 -16.43
N SER A 259 -4.84 -9.19 -15.29
CA SER A 259 -4.63 -10.40 -14.49
C SER A 259 -5.91 -10.93 -13.85
N SER A 260 -6.89 -10.06 -13.59
CA SER A 260 -8.25 -10.45 -13.23
C SER A 260 -9.26 -9.41 -13.71
N LYS A 261 -10.43 -9.89 -14.15
CA LYS A 261 -11.61 -9.07 -14.45
C LYS A 261 -12.42 -8.70 -13.21
N ASN A 262 -12.22 -9.43 -12.11
CA ASN A 262 -12.92 -9.20 -10.87
C ASN A 262 -12.08 -8.31 -9.95
N LYS A 263 -12.51 -7.06 -9.78
CA LYS A 263 -11.83 -6.08 -8.91
C LYS A 263 -11.83 -6.46 -7.42
N CYS A 264 -12.58 -7.49 -7.01
CA CYS A 264 -12.55 -8.06 -5.67
C CYS A 264 -11.59 -9.25 -5.49
N ASP A 265 -10.91 -9.69 -6.54
CA ASP A 265 -9.90 -10.75 -6.40
C ASP A 265 -8.68 -10.30 -5.58
N PRO A 266 -8.12 -9.08 -5.80
CA PRO A 266 -7.03 -8.56 -4.98
C PRO A 266 -7.37 -8.55 -3.48
N LYS A 267 -6.67 -9.39 -2.74
CA LYS A 267 -6.88 -9.56 -1.30
C LYS A 267 -6.42 -8.31 -0.55
N GLY A 268 -7.33 -7.68 0.19
CA GLY A 268 -7.02 -6.50 1.02
C GLY A 268 -7.45 -5.17 0.42
N ILE A 269 -8.11 -5.18 -0.74
CA ILE A 269 -8.73 -3.98 -1.32
C ILE A 269 -9.72 -3.30 -0.35
N CYS A 270 -10.39 -4.12 0.46
CA CYS A 270 -11.20 -3.68 1.58
C CYS A 270 -10.48 -3.97 2.89
N GLY A 271 -10.54 -3.01 3.82
CA GLY A 271 -9.90 -3.12 5.13
C GLY A 271 -10.50 -4.22 6.02
N LEU A 272 -9.94 -4.36 7.22
CA LEU A 272 -10.34 -5.37 8.21
C LEU A 272 -11.85 -5.32 8.50
N ASN A 273 -12.46 -6.48 8.75
CA ASN A 273 -13.88 -6.62 9.11
C ASN A 273 -14.85 -6.05 8.05
N SER A 274 -14.42 -6.05 6.80
CA SER A 274 -15.22 -5.63 5.65
C SER A 274 -14.98 -6.58 4.49
N TYR A 275 -15.94 -6.63 3.57
CA TYR A 275 -15.86 -7.46 2.38
C TYR A 275 -16.12 -6.67 1.10
N CYS A 276 -15.42 -7.07 0.05
CA CYS A 276 -15.53 -6.47 -1.28
C CYS A 276 -16.76 -6.96 -2.02
N VAL A 277 -17.48 -6.04 -2.67
CA VAL A 277 -18.54 -6.32 -3.63
C VAL A 277 -18.23 -5.56 -4.92
N SER A 278 -18.25 -6.26 -6.05
CA SER A 278 -18.14 -5.62 -7.36
C SER A 278 -19.51 -5.06 -7.73
N VAL A 279 -19.59 -3.75 -7.98
CA VAL A 279 -20.80 -3.05 -8.43
C VAL A 279 -20.46 -2.33 -9.72
N ASP A 280 -21.06 -2.78 -10.83
CA ASP A 280 -20.73 -2.33 -12.18
C ASP A 280 -19.22 -2.44 -12.49
N LEU A 281 -18.55 -1.29 -12.64
CA LEU A 281 -17.11 -1.17 -12.93
C LEU A 281 -16.28 -0.73 -11.71
N ASP A 282 -16.88 -0.64 -10.51
CA ASP A 282 -16.18 -0.22 -9.28
C ASP A 282 -16.35 -1.24 -8.14
N VAL A 283 -15.58 -1.04 -7.07
CA VAL A 283 -15.59 -1.83 -5.84
C VAL A 283 -16.30 -1.07 -4.73
N GLU A 284 -17.22 -1.73 -4.05
CA GLU A 284 -17.79 -1.28 -2.79
C GLU A 284 -17.28 -2.16 -1.64
N CYS A 285 -16.81 -1.54 -0.55
CA CYS A 285 -16.42 -2.24 0.67
C CYS A 285 -17.54 -2.15 1.70
N LYS A 286 -18.16 -3.29 2.01
CA LYS A 286 -19.26 -3.39 2.98
C LYS A 286 -18.75 -3.89 4.32
N CYS A 287 -19.15 -3.24 5.40
CA CYS A 287 -18.83 -3.73 6.73
C CYS A 287 -19.59 -5.01 7.05
N LEU A 288 -19.00 -5.85 7.91
CA LEU A 288 -19.72 -6.94 8.56
C LEU A 288 -20.95 -6.42 9.32
N PRO A 289 -22.03 -7.21 9.44
CA PRO A 289 -23.14 -6.87 10.32
C PRO A 289 -22.70 -6.50 11.74
N GLY A 290 -23.26 -5.42 12.29
CA GLY A 290 -22.85 -4.88 13.59
C GLY A 290 -21.56 -4.03 13.57
N PHE A 291 -20.98 -3.78 12.40
CA PHE A 291 -19.80 -2.93 12.23
C PHE A 291 -20.12 -1.70 11.39
N VAL A 292 -19.39 -0.62 11.64
CA VAL A 292 -19.44 0.63 10.89
C VAL A 292 -18.06 0.98 10.38
N SER A 293 -18.01 1.76 9.29
CA SER A 293 -16.74 2.21 8.73
C SER A 293 -15.92 2.94 9.79
N ALA A 294 -14.65 2.55 9.92
CA ALA A 294 -13.73 3.22 10.83
C ALA A 294 -13.44 4.66 10.36
N ASN A 295 -13.43 4.90 9.04
CA ASN A 295 -13.24 6.21 8.45
C ASN A 295 -14.04 6.34 7.14
N LEU A 296 -14.99 7.29 7.11
CA LEU A 296 -15.84 7.53 5.95
C LEU A 296 -14.99 7.88 4.71
N GLY A 297 -15.29 7.23 3.59
CA GLY A 297 -14.59 7.43 2.31
C GLY A 297 -13.24 6.71 2.17
N ASN A 298 -12.69 6.13 3.25
CA ASN A 298 -11.45 5.36 3.18
C ASN A 298 -11.72 3.85 3.27
N LYS A 299 -11.73 3.19 2.10
CA LYS A 299 -11.98 1.74 1.95
C LYS A 299 -10.95 0.86 2.70
N THR A 300 -9.71 1.34 2.88
CA THR A 300 -8.64 0.56 3.53
C THR A 300 -8.64 0.66 5.06
N SER A 301 -9.38 1.62 5.64
CA SER A 301 -9.48 1.77 7.10
C SER A 301 -10.28 0.64 7.76
N GLY A 302 -11.02 -0.15 6.98
CA GLY A 302 -11.84 -1.25 7.49
C GLY A 302 -13.01 -0.77 8.35
N CYS A 303 -13.51 -1.67 9.18
CA CYS A 303 -14.68 -1.44 10.00
C CYS A 303 -14.42 -1.77 11.47
N ARG A 304 -15.08 -0.99 12.33
CA ARG A 304 -15.07 -1.17 13.80
C ARG A 304 -16.46 -1.58 14.27
N ARG A 305 -16.52 -2.33 15.37
CA ARG A 305 -17.80 -2.68 15.99
C ARG A 305 -18.55 -1.41 16.44
N ILE A 306 -19.88 -1.48 16.37
CA ILE A 306 -20.76 -0.45 16.96
C ILE A 306 -20.78 -0.60 18.49
N VAL A 307 -20.93 -1.84 18.97
CA VAL A 307 -20.97 -2.20 20.39
C VAL A 307 -19.76 -3.08 20.70
N ALA A 308 -19.01 -2.73 21.75
CA ALA A 308 -17.89 -3.56 22.21
C ALA A 308 -18.41 -4.89 22.78
N ASP A 309 -17.68 -5.98 22.56
CA ASP A 309 -18.10 -7.31 23.02
C ASP A 309 -18.28 -7.34 24.54
N VAL A 310 -19.43 -7.83 24.98
CA VAL A 310 -19.84 -7.88 26.40
C VAL A 310 -19.74 -9.32 26.88
N CYS A 311 -18.56 -9.94 26.70
CA CYS A 311 -18.24 -11.19 27.39
C CYS A 311 -17.86 -10.96 28.87
N GLU A 312 -17.72 -9.70 29.31
CA GLU A 312 -17.56 -9.32 30.72
C GLU A 312 -18.57 -8.25 31.15
N TYR A 313 -19.76 -8.65 31.61
CA TYR A 313 -20.45 -7.98 32.73
C TYR A 313 -21.43 -8.96 33.38
N LYS A 314 -21.18 -9.31 34.64
CA LYS A 314 -21.94 -10.31 35.41
C LYS A 314 -23.42 -9.97 35.67
N ASN A 315 -23.98 -8.87 35.16
CA ASN A 315 -25.36 -8.46 35.44
C ASN A 315 -26.16 -7.88 34.25
N GLU A 316 -25.57 -7.75 33.05
CA GLU A 316 -26.30 -7.29 31.86
C GLU A 316 -25.85 -8.11 30.64
N THR A 317 -26.58 -9.19 30.35
CA THR A 317 -26.38 -10.01 29.16
C THR A 317 -26.97 -9.25 27.97
N PHE A 318 -26.14 -8.66 27.12
CA PHE A 318 -26.64 -8.26 25.79
C PHE A 318 -26.92 -9.54 25.01
N PRO A 319 -28.15 -9.75 24.50
CA PRO A 319 -28.41 -10.93 23.70
C PRO A 319 -27.61 -10.81 22.40
N ASN A 320 -26.65 -11.71 22.22
CA ASN A 320 -25.93 -11.84 20.97
C ASN A 320 -26.74 -12.75 20.03
N THR A 321 -26.74 -12.40 18.74
CA THR A 321 -27.29 -13.23 17.67
C THR A 321 -26.23 -13.48 16.61
N MET A 322 -26.49 -14.43 15.71
CA MET A 322 -25.64 -14.70 14.56
C MET A 322 -26.36 -14.26 13.28
N GLU A 323 -25.72 -13.38 12.51
CA GLU A 323 -26.20 -12.97 11.19
C GLU A 323 -25.51 -13.79 10.08
N GLU A 324 -26.24 -14.04 8.99
CA GLU A 324 -25.80 -14.88 7.88
C GLU A 324 -25.31 -14.04 6.70
N LEU A 325 -24.04 -14.21 6.34
CA LEU A 325 -23.44 -13.66 5.12
C LEU A 325 -23.21 -14.77 4.11
N GLN A 326 -24.17 -14.92 3.20
CA GLN A 326 -24.10 -15.88 2.11
C GLN A 326 -23.13 -15.44 1.02
N SER A 327 -22.51 -16.42 0.34
CA SER A 327 -21.68 -16.19 -0.85
C SER A 327 -20.55 -15.23 -0.57
N THR A 328 -19.90 -15.38 0.59
CA THR A 328 -18.69 -14.64 0.93
C THR A 328 -17.53 -15.59 1.18
N ILE A 329 -16.33 -15.15 0.78
CA ILE A 329 -15.08 -15.85 1.03
C ILE A 329 -14.22 -14.97 1.92
N TRP A 330 -13.62 -15.58 2.93
CA TRP A 330 -12.71 -14.95 3.87
C TRP A 330 -11.40 -15.73 3.92
N GLU A 331 -10.36 -15.11 4.47
CA GLU A 331 -9.21 -15.89 4.93
C GLU A 331 -9.65 -16.87 6.02
N ASP A 332 -9.34 -18.15 5.86
CA ASP A 332 -9.60 -19.15 6.89
C ASP A 332 -8.51 -19.05 7.97
N SER A 333 -8.83 -18.33 9.05
CA SER A 333 -7.98 -18.14 10.22
C SER A 333 -8.51 -18.90 11.44
N SER A 334 -9.19 -20.02 11.18
CA SER A 334 -9.95 -20.73 12.21
C SER A 334 -9.03 -21.34 13.27
N TYR A 335 -9.39 -21.14 14.54
CA TYR A 335 -8.65 -21.70 15.67
C TYR A 335 -9.25 -23.02 16.18
N VAL A 336 -10.49 -23.33 15.77
CA VAL A 336 -11.21 -24.57 16.07
C VAL A 336 -12.03 -24.97 14.86
N ASP A 337 -12.00 -26.26 14.52
CA ASP A 337 -12.89 -26.91 13.55
C ASP A 337 -13.74 -27.96 14.27
N LEU A 338 -15.06 -27.77 14.28
CA LEU A 338 -16.02 -28.69 14.88
C LEU A 338 -16.74 -29.48 13.78
N PRO A 339 -16.85 -30.81 13.90
CA PRO A 339 -17.60 -31.65 12.95
C PRO A 339 -19.11 -31.53 13.20
N LEU A 340 -19.66 -30.33 12.98
CA LEU A 340 -21.08 -30.01 13.15
C LEU A 340 -21.71 -29.84 11.77
N SER A 341 -22.67 -30.71 11.46
CA SER A 341 -23.48 -30.63 10.24
C SER A 341 -24.77 -29.81 10.41
N ASP A 342 -25.13 -29.48 11.66
CA ASP A 342 -26.27 -28.61 11.95
C ASP A 342 -25.82 -27.14 12.07
N ARG A 343 -26.43 -26.29 11.24
CA ARG A 343 -26.16 -24.85 11.21
C ARG A 343 -26.51 -24.18 12.55
N GLU A 344 -27.61 -24.57 13.18
CA GLU A 344 -28.02 -23.95 14.45
C GLU A 344 -27.12 -24.38 15.61
N ALA A 345 -26.63 -25.63 15.58
CA ALA A 345 -25.57 -26.07 16.48
C ALA A 345 -24.27 -25.26 16.30
N CYS A 346 -23.88 -24.94 15.06
CA CYS A 346 -22.71 -24.09 14.79
C CYS A 346 -22.88 -22.67 15.35
N LYS A 347 -24.04 -22.03 15.12
CA LYS A 347 -24.37 -20.72 15.69
C LYS A 347 -24.24 -20.72 17.20
N ARG A 348 -24.86 -21.70 17.88
CA ARG A 348 -24.81 -21.82 19.34
C ARG A 348 -23.40 -22.02 19.87
N ALA A 349 -22.63 -22.90 19.24
CA ALA A 349 -21.25 -23.16 19.62
C ALA A 349 -20.36 -21.91 19.53
N CYS A 350 -20.63 -21.00 18.58
CA CYS A 350 -19.95 -19.72 18.49
C CYS A 350 -20.45 -18.72 19.55
N LEU A 351 -21.77 -18.63 19.78
CA LEU A 351 -22.35 -17.72 20.76
C LEU A 351 -21.87 -17.99 22.19
N GLU A 352 -21.71 -19.27 22.55
CA GLU A 352 -21.21 -19.72 23.87
C GLU A 352 -19.71 -19.49 24.06
N ASP A 353 -18.97 -19.20 22.99
CA ASP A 353 -17.53 -19.01 23.02
C ASP A 353 -17.19 -17.52 22.92
N CYS A 354 -16.62 -16.98 24.00
CA CYS A 354 -16.22 -15.58 24.06
C CYS A 354 -15.10 -15.20 23.08
N ASN A 355 -14.36 -16.17 22.56
CA ASN A 355 -13.36 -15.91 21.53
C ASN A 355 -13.94 -16.04 20.11
N CYS A 356 -15.16 -16.57 19.96
CA CYS A 356 -15.75 -16.75 18.65
C CYS A 356 -16.51 -15.49 18.23
N GLU A 357 -16.10 -14.96 17.09
CA GLU A 357 -16.65 -13.72 16.53
C GLU A 357 -17.32 -13.95 15.17
N ALA A 358 -16.88 -15.01 14.48
CA ALA A 358 -17.54 -15.52 13.31
C ALA A 358 -17.33 -17.04 13.19
N ALA A 359 -18.09 -17.69 12.32
CA ALA A 359 -17.87 -19.08 11.97
C ALA A 359 -18.12 -19.34 10.49
N ILE A 360 -17.21 -20.07 9.85
CA ILE A 360 -17.40 -20.61 8.50
C ILE A 360 -18.20 -21.90 8.62
N PHE A 361 -19.35 -21.97 7.96
CA PHE A 361 -20.17 -23.17 7.89
C PHE A 361 -20.24 -23.70 6.46
N ASN A 362 -19.91 -24.97 6.27
CA ASN A 362 -19.93 -25.63 4.94
C ASN A 362 -20.88 -26.84 4.87
N GLY A 363 -21.80 -26.99 5.83
CA GLY A 363 -22.75 -28.10 5.91
C GLY A 363 -22.24 -29.36 6.62
N THR A 364 -20.93 -29.47 6.85
CA THR A 364 -20.32 -30.64 7.54
C THR A 364 -19.40 -30.24 8.69
N SER A 365 -18.88 -29.02 8.65
CA SER A 365 -17.93 -28.47 9.60
C SER A 365 -18.32 -27.03 9.94
N CYS A 366 -18.04 -26.69 11.19
CA CYS A 366 -18.20 -25.36 11.78
C CYS A 366 -16.82 -24.88 12.25
N ARG A 367 -16.23 -23.95 11.52
CA ARG A 367 -14.89 -23.44 11.83
C ARG A 367 -14.98 -22.07 12.46
N LYS A 368 -14.56 -21.95 13.72
CA LYS A 368 -14.67 -20.72 14.51
C LYS A 368 -13.51 -19.78 14.22
N GLN A 369 -13.83 -18.50 14.04
CA GLN A 369 -12.89 -17.43 13.73
C GLN A 369 -12.87 -16.34 14.81
N ARG A 370 -11.73 -15.65 14.92
CA ARG A 370 -11.52 -14.46 15.76
C ARG A 370 -11.49 -13.22 14.89
N LEU A 371 -11.75 -12.07 15.49
CA LEU A 371 -11.39 -10.80 14.86
C LEU A 371 -9.87 -10.57 14.87
N PRO A 372 -9.35 -9.77 13.93
CA PRO A 372 -10.07 -9.20 12.78
C PRO A 372 -10.26 -10.23 11.65
N LEU A 373 -11.43 -10.21 10.98
CA LEU A 373 -11.61 -10.96 9.75
C LEU A 373 -10.94 -10.23 8.58
N ARG A 374 -10.28 -11.00 7.70
CA ARG A 374 -9.47 -10.46 6.59
C ARG A 374 -9.92 -10.98 5.23
N TYR A 375 -9.67 -10.15 4.23
CA TYR A 375 -9.81 -10.49 2.81
C TYR A 375 -11.20 -10.98 2.40
N GLY A 376 -12.24 -10.42 3.04
CA GLY A 376 -13.62 -10.69 2.69
C GLY A 376 -13.94 -10.27 1.26
N ARG A 377 -14.62 -11.11 0.52
CA ARG A 377 -15.20 -10.76 -0.79
C ARG A 377 -16.47 -11.54 -1.07
N LYS A 378 -17.37 -10.94 -1.83
CA LYS A 378 -18.55 -11.60 -2.38
C LYS A 378 -18.11 -12.51 -3.53
N ASP A 379 -18.56 -13.76 -3.49
CA ASP A 379 -18.41 -14.72 -4.58
C ASP A 379 -19.71 -15.49 -4.76
N VAL A 380 -20.47 -15.12 -5.79
CA VAL A 380 -21.81 -15.68 -6.08
C VAL A 380 -21.72 -17.15 -6.51
N GLY A 381 -20.54 -17.62 -6.95
CA GLY A 381 -20.33 -18.99 -7.40
C GLY A 381 -20.13 -20.02 -6.28
N THR A 382 -19.93 -19.59 -5.04
CA THR A 382 -19.68 -20.49 -3.90
C THR A 382 -20.82 -20.44 -2.85
N PRO A 383 -21.30 -21.60 -2.36
CA PRO A 383 -22.35 -21.67 -1.34
C PRO A 383 -21.80 -21.42 0.08
N ASN A 384 -20.68 -20.71 0.21
CA ASN A 384 -20.05 -20.46 1.49
C ASN A 384 -20.96 -19.60 2.37
N LEU A 385 -21.12 -20.01 3.62
CA LEU A 385 -21.90 -19.30 4.62
C LEU A 385 -20.98 -18.85 5.75
N GLU A 386 -20.81 -17.53 5.87
CA GLU A 386 -20.16 -16.93 7.03
C GLU A 386 -21.24 -16.53 8.05
N LEU A 387 -21.08 -16.97 9.29
CA LEU A 387 -21.95 -16.64 10.42
C LEU A 387 -21.25 -15.57 11.27
N ILE A 388 -21.85 -14.40 11.46
CA ILE A 388 -21.22 -13.26 12.17
C ILE A 388 -21.91 -13.01 13.50
N LYS A 389 -21.15 -12.91 14.58
CA LYS A 389 -21.68 -12.59 15.92
C LYS A 389 -21.96 -11.09 16.05
N VAL A 390 -23.22 -10.76 16.33
CA VAL A 390 -23.74 -9.40 16.45
C VAL A 390 -24.43 -9.21 17.80
N ALA A 391 -24.12 -8.10 18.48
CA ALA A 391 -24.83 -7.69 19.69
C ALA A 391 -26.18 -7.06 19.33
N ILE A 392 -27.26 -7.48 19.98
CA ILE A 392 -28.58 -6.87 19.80
C ILE A 392 -28.64 -5.60 20.65
N SER A 393 -28.66 -4.44 19.98
CA SER A 393 -28.99 -3.17 20.63
C SER A 393 -30.49 -3.12 20.94
N THR A 394 -30.89 -3.37 22.19
CA THR A 394 -32.24 -3.05 22.67
C THR A 394 -32.33 -1.54 22.95
N THR A 395 -32.29 -0.74 21.89
CA THR A 395 -32.79 0.64 21.96
C THR A 395 -34.12 0.67 21.22
N THR A 396 -35.21 0.66 21.98
CA THR A 396 -36.46 1.29 21.53
C THR A 396 -36.13 2.69 20.99
N PRO A 397 -36.81 3.18 19.94
CA PRO A 397 -36.72 4.59 19.57
C PRO A 397 -37.31 5.39 20.72
N ASP A 398 -36.48 5.74 21.70
CA ASP A 398 -36.86 6.58 22.81
C ASP A 398 -37.17 7.93 22.18
N THR A 399 -38.45 8.26 22.16
CA THR A 399 -38.95 9.56 21.74
C THR A 399 -38.13 10.60 22.49
N GLU A 400 -37.52 11.55 21.77
CA GLU A 400 -36.64 12.59 22.32
C GLU A 400 -37.18 13.18 23.64
N LYS A 401 -36.83 12.57 24.77
CA LYS A 401 -36.85 13.24 26.07
C LYS A 401 -35.47 13.80 26.25
N ARG A 402 -35.35 15.04 25.74
CA ARG A 402 -34.29 16.01 26.00
C ARG A 402 -33.90 15.97 27.48
N SER A 403 -32.95 15.11 27.82
CA SER A 403 -32.34 15.04 29.14
C SER A 403 -31.49 16.28 29.32
N LYS A 404 -32.00 17.23 30.11
CA LYS A 404 -31.27 18.43 30.50
C LYS A 404 -30.03 18.02 31.31
N ARG A 405 -28.87 18.13 30.65
CA ARG A 405 -27.66 18.79 31.16
C ARG A 405 -27.20 18.35 32.57
N LYS A 406 -26.74 17.10 32.70
CA LYS A 406 -26.05 16.60 33.92
C LYS A 406 -24.61 17.12 34.09
N GLY A 407 -24.01 17.71 33.05
CA GLY A 407 -22.64 18.26 33.12
C GLY A 407 -22.51 19.67 33.71
N ARG A 408 -23.60 20.38 34.06
CA ARG A 408 -23.52 21.75 34.61
C ARG A 408 -23.37 21.77 36.14
N THR A 409 -23.88 20.76 36.83
CA THR A 409 -23.76 20.63 38.30
C THR A 409 -22.36 20.22 38.73
N ASP A 410 -21.71 19.30 38.01
CA ASP A 410 -20.36 18.85 38.36
C ASP A 410 -19.31 19.95 38.17
N ILE A 411 -19.45 20.78 37.13
CA ILE A 411 -18.59 21.95 36.90
C ILE A 411 -18.81 23.02 38.00
N LEU A 412 -20.05 23.20 38.48
CA LEU A 412 -20.34 24.13 39.57
C LEU A 412 -19.76 23.63 40.91
N ILE A 413 -19.78 22.32 41.16
CA ILE A 413 -19.19 21.72 42.37
C ILE A 413 -17.67 21.86 42.35
N ILE A 414 -17.02 21.56 41.21
CA ILE A 414 -15.57 21.75 41.06
C ILE A 414 -15.20 23.24 41.22
N GLY A 415 -16.00 24.15 40.67
CA GLY A 415 -15.82 25.59 40.84
C GLY A 415 -15.92 26.05 42.30
N LEU A 416 -16.91 25.55 43.05
CA LEU A 416 -17.08 25.84 44.48
C LEU A 416 -15.95 25.27 45.35
N LEU A 417 -15.43 24.09 45.00
CA LEU A 417 -14.29 23.49 45.71
C LEU A 417 -13.00 24.27 45.47
N LEU A 418 -12.76 24.73 44.23
CA LEU A 418 -11.58 25.52 43.90
C LEU A 418 -11.61 26.91 44.55
N THR A 419 -12.77 27.56 44.63
CA THR A 419 -12.89 28.87 45.32
C THR A 419 -12.74 28.73 46.83
N ALA A 420 -13.28 27.67 47.43
CA ALA A 420 -13.06 27.37 48.85
C ALA A 420 -11.60 27.06 49.16
N PHE A 421 -10.91 26.31 48.28
CA PHE A 421 -9.49 26.02 48.45
C PHE A 421 -8.63 27.28 48.31
N GLY A 422 -8.96 28.15 47.34
CA GLY A 422 -8.31 29.43 47.15
C GLY A 422 -8.46 30.37 48.35
N SER A 423 -9.66 30.45 48.94
CA SER A 423 -9.88 31.31 50.12
C SER A 423 -9.13 30.82 51.36
N ILE A 424 -9.03 29.51 51.57
CA ILE A 424 -8.23 28.93 52.64
C ILE A 424 -6.75 29.29 52.48
N LEU A 425 -6.19 29.20 51.27
CA LEU A 425 -4.79 29.57 51.01
C LEU A 425 -4.52 31.06 51.24
N VAL A 426 -5.47 31.94 50.91
CA VAL A 426 -5.36 33.37 51.21
C VAL A 426 -5.38 33.62 52.71
N VAL A 427 -6.26 32.97 53.46
CA VAL A 427 -6.30 33.09 54.93
C VAL A 427 -5.00 32.59 55.55
N ILE A 428 -4.47 31.46 55.11
CA ILE A 428 -3.17 30.94 55.59
C ILE A 428 -2.05 31.94 55.30
N SER A 429 -2.04 32.53 54.10
CA SER A 429 -1.04 33.53 53.71
C SER A 429 -1.14 34.80 54.54
N VAL A 430 -2.36 35.28 54.83
CA VAL A 430 -2.59 36.44 55.71
C VAL A 430 -2.17 36.13 57.15
N VAL A 431 -2.52 34.95 57.69
CA VAL A 431 -2.10 34.55 59.04
C VAL A 431 -0.58 34.41 59.13
N ALA A 432 0.06 33.83 58.11
CA ALA A 432 1.52 33.74 58.04
C ALA A 432 2.16 35.14 57.97
N PHE A 433 1.58 36.06 57.18
CA PHE A 433 2.03 37.44 57.08
C PHE A 433 1.83 38.21 58.40
N CYS A 434 0.70 38.04 59.08
CA CYS A 434 0.45 38.64 60.39
C CYS A 434 1.34 38.04 61.49
N LYS A 435 1.65 36.74 61.45
CA LYS A 435 2.65 36.12 62.33
C LYS A 435 4.05 36.64 62.05
N HIS A 436 4.42 36.80 60.79
CA HIS A 436 5.70 37.38 60.41
C HIS A 436 5.81 38.85 60.86
N ASN A 437 4.74 39.64 60.68
CA ASN A 437 4.71 41.04 61.10
C ASN A 437 4.63 41.22 62.62
N SER A 438 3.98 40.33 63.36
CA SER A 438 4.01 40.36 64.84
C SER A 438 5.38 39.92 65.37
N TRP A 439 6.07 38.99 64.71
CA TRP A 439 7.45 38.64 65.02
C TRP A 439 8.43 39.79 64.70
N SER A 440 8.23 40.51 63.60
CA SER A 440 9.06 41.68 63.29
C SER A 440 8.73 42.89 64.19
N LEU A 441 7.48 43.06 64.64
CA LEU A 441 7.11 44.07 65.64
C LEU A 441 7.64 43.72 67.04
N MET A 442 7.64 42.45 67.45
CA MET A 442 8.25 42.00 68.71
C MET A 442 9.78 42.17 68.71
N LYS A 443 10.45 42.04 67.55
CA LYS A 443 11.88 42.33 67.42
C LYS A 443 12.22 43.82 67.43
N LEU A 444 11.26 44.72 67.18
CA LEU A 444 11.45 46.17 67.23
C LEU A 444 11.06 46.80 68.58
N LEU A 445 10.34 46.08 69.46
CA LEU A 445 9.87 46.59 70.75
C LEU A 445 10.62 46.05 72.00
N GLY A 446 11.69 45.28 71.84
CA GLY A 446 12.65 44.99 72.92
C GLY A 446 12.03 44.61 74.27
N CYS A 447 11.45 43.41 74.37
CA CYS A 447 11.24 42.74 75.66
C CYS A 447 12.11 41.47 75.69
N SER A 448 12.93 41.37 76.74
CA SER A 448 13.84 40.27 77.06
C SER A 448 13.14 38.93 77.22
#